data_AF-A0AAE6Y8F3-F1
#
_entry.id   AF-A0AAE6Y8F3-F1
#
_cell.length_a   1.000
_cell.length_b   1.000
_cell.length_c   1.000
_cell.angle_alpha   90.00
_cell.angle_beta   90.00
_cell.angle_gamma   90.00
#
_symmetry.space_group_name_H-M   'P 1'
#
loop_
_entity.id
_entity.type
_entity.pdbx_description
1 polymer ?
#
loop_
_entity_poly.entity_id
_entity_poly.type
_entity_poly.pdbx_seq_one_letter_code
_entity_poly.pdbx_strand_id
1 'polypeptide(L)' 'MSTNSAQQTCHHPARDITIVTLASGLVSLGTAVVTMALQASPFAVLTSSGATFMAVLTAGMNVLQHVKRGS' A
#
# COMPACT_ATOMS: atom_id res chain seq x y z
N MET A 1 1.70 -1.95 42.97
CA MET A 1 2.03 -2.71 41.74
C MET A 1 1.25 -2.10 40.59
N SER A 2 1.85 -1.16 39.84
CA SER A 2 1.25 -0.65 38.60
C SER A 2 1.60 -1.61 37.48
N THR A 3 0.64 -2.43 37.06
CA THR A 3 0.70 -3.09 35.76
C THR A 3 0.45 -2.02 34.70
N ASN A 4 1.49 -1.25 34.36
CA ASN A 4 1.55 -0.64 33.04
C ASN A 4 1.66 -1.81 32.07
N SER A 5 0.50 -2.36 31.67
CA SER A 5 0.37 -3.14 30.46
C SER A 5 0.73 -2.19 29.33
N ALA A 6 2.04 -2.02 29.10
CA ALA A 6 2.55 -1.49 27.86
C ALA A 6 1.83 -2.31 26.79
N GLN A 7 0.94 -1.65 26.07
CA GLN A 7 0.31 -2.20 24.89
C GLN A 7 1.47 -2.42 23.93
N GLN A 8 2.10 -3.59 24.06
CA GLN A 8 3.24 -4.03 23.29
C GLN A 8 2.63 -4.36 21.94
N THR A 9 2.36 -3.32 21.16
CA THR A 9 2.00 -3.43 19.76
C THR A 9 3.20 -4.14 19.14
N CYS A 10 3.14 -5.46 19.05
CA CYS A 10 4.15 -6.26 18.39
C CYS A 10 4.20 -5.77 16.95
N HIS A 11 5.17 -4.90 16.67
CA HIS A 11 5.40 -4.35 15.35
C HIS A 11 5.89 -5.52 14.50
N HIS A 12 5.01 -6.02 13.64
CA HIS A 12 5.30 -7.13 12.75
C HIS A 12 5.59 -6.53 11.37
N PRO A 13 6.85 -6.19 11.06
CA PRO A 13 7.19 -5.50 9.81
C PRO A 13 6.74 -6.27 8.57
N ALA A 14 6.72 -7.60 8.63
CA ALA A 14 6.19 -8.44 7.56
C ALA A 14 4.68 -8.22 7.32
N ARG A 15 3.88 -8.08 8.39
CA ARG A 15 2.44 -7.83 8.29
C ARG A 15 2.19 -6.45 7.68
N ASP A 16 2.93 -5.44 8.09
CA ASP A 16 2.73 -4.08 7.59
C ASP A 16 3.09 -3.92 6.11
N ILE A 17 4.19 -4.56 5.67
CA ILE A 17 4.55 -4.65 4.24
C ILE A 17 3.46 -5.39 3.44
N THR A 18 2.90 -6.46 4.02
CA THR A 18 1.83 -7.23 3.37
C THR A 18 0.57 -6.39 3.20
N ILE A 19 0.18 -5.61 4.22
CA ILE A 19 -0.97 -4.70 4.17
C ILE A 19 -0.75 -3.64 3.09
N VAL A 20 0.44 -3.02 3.04
CA VAL A 20 0.75 -2.02 2.00
C VAL A 20 0.71 -2.64 0.60
N THR A 21 1.24 -3.85 0.44
CA THR A 21 1.20 -4.55 -0.85
C THR A 21 -0.23 -4.86 -1.29
N LEU A 22 -1.07 -5.34 -0.36
CA LEU A 22 -2.48 -5.62 -0.61
C LEU A 22 -3.26 -4.34 -0.97
N ALA A 23 -3.05 -3.25 -0.22
CA ALA A 23 -3.66 -1.96 -0.48
C ALA A 23 -3.25 -1.40 -1.85
N SER A 24 -1.96 -1.52 -2.20
CA SER A 24 -1.44 -1.12 -3.51
C SER A 24 -2.11 -1.91 -4.65
N GLY A 25 -2.35 -3.21 -4.44
CA GLY A 25 -3.08 -4.05 -5.37
C GLY A 25 -4.54 -3.62 -5.56
N LEU A 26 -5.25 -3.31 -4.48
CA LEU A 26 -6.63 -2.83 -4.54
C LEU A 26 -6.75 -1.49 -5.27
N VAL A 27 -5.83 -0.56 -5.01
CA VAL A 27 -5.83 0.74 -5.71
C VAL A 27 -5.50 0.55 -7.19
N SER A 28 -4.50 -0.28 -7.52
CA SER A 28 -4.14 -0.63 -8.89
C SER A 28 -5.34 -1.21 -9.66
N LEU A 29 -6.06 -2.16 -9.05
CA LEU A 29 -7.27 -2.75 -9.63
C LEU A 29 -8.37 -1.70 -9.83
N GLY A 30 -8.57 -0.78 -8.87
CA GLY A 30 -9.50 0.34 -8.99
C GLY A 30 -9.18 1.23 -10.19
N THR A 31 -7.90 1.60 -10.37
CA THR A 31 -7.47 2.33 -11.57
C THR A 31 -7.68 1.56 -12.86
N ALA A 32 -7.48 0.23 -12.86
CA ALA A 32 -7.74 -0.61 -14.03
C ALA A 32 -9.22 -0.55 -14.44
N VAL A 33 -10.14 -0.66 -13.47
CA VAL A 33 -11.58 -0.59 -13.70
C VAL A 33 -11.99 0.78 -14.23
N VAL A 34 -11.49 1.87 -13.62
CA VAL A 34 -11.81 3.23 -14.05
C VAL A 34 -11.30 3.51 -15.47
N THR A 35 -10.07 3.07 -15.78
CA THR A 35 -9.48 3.29 -17.10
C THR A 35 -10.15 2.45 -18.19
N MET A 36 -10.55 1.21 -17.88
CA MET A 36 -11.42 0.40 -18.76
C MET A 36 -12.78 1.07 -18.98
N ALA A 37 -13.39 1.64 -17.94
CA ALA A 37 -14.68 2.34 -18.03
C ALA A 37 -14.62 3.58 -18.93
N LEU A 38 -13.46 4.22 -19.03
CA LEU A 38 -13.20 5.35 -19.94
C LEU A 38 -12.89 4.92 -21.39
N GLN A 39 -13.09 3.64 -21.74
CA GLN A 39 -12.79 3.06 -23.05
C GLN A 39 -11.32 3.23 -23.48
N ALA A 40 -10.40 3.29 -22.50
CA ALA A 40 -8.97 3.36 -22.80
C ALA A 40 -8.48 2.06 -23.44
N SER A 41 -7.44 2.15 -24.25
CA SER A 41 -6.83 0.97 -24.87
C SER A 41 -6.26 0.02 -23.79
N PRO A 42 -6.23 -1.30 -24.03
CA PRO A 42 -5.72 -2.27 -23.05
C PRO A 42 -4.30 -1.96 -22.57
N PHE A 43 -3.48 -1.39 -23.47
CA PHE A 43 -2.14 -0.93 -23.15
C PHE A 43 -2.15 0.25 -22.16
N ALA A 44 -3.03 1.24 -22.36
CA ALA A 44 -3.18 2.36 -21.45
C ALA A 44 -3.66 1.92 -20.05
N VAL A 45 -4.57 0.93 -19.99
CA VAL A 45 -5.00 0.32 -18.73
C VAL A 45 -3.83 -0.35 -18.02
N LEU A 46 -3.03 -1.14 -18.73
CA LEU A 46 -1.87 -1.82 -18.15
C LEU A 46 -0.83 -0.82 -17.62
N THR A 47 -0.48 0.19 -18.41
CA THR A 47 0.51 1.21 -18.01
C THR A 47 0.02 2.03 -16.82
N SER A 48 -1.23 2.48 -16.83
CA SER A 48 -1.79 3.29 -15.73
C SER A 48 -1.95 2.50 -14.43
N SER A 49 -2.45 1.26 -14.50
CA SER A 49 -2.63 0.40 -13.33
C SER A 49 -1.28 -0.02 -12.73
N GLY A 50 -0.29 -0.30 -13.59
CA GLY A 50 1.08 -0.61 -13.17
C GLY A 50 1.78 0.59 -12.54
N ALA A 51 1.66 1.77 -13.15
CA ALA A 51 2.21 3.02 -12.59
C ALA A 51 1.57 3.35 -11.23
N THR A 52 0.26 3.18 -11.13
CA THR A 52 -0.47 3.41 -9.87
C THR A 52 -0.06 2.41 -8.79
N PHE A 53 0.09 1.13 -9.14
CA PHE A 53 0.61 0.12 -8.20
C PHE A 53 1.98 0.53 -7.64
N MET A 54 2.92 0.87 -8.52
CA MET A 54 4.28 1.26 -8.10
C MET A 54 4.27 2.53 -7.27
N ALA A 55 3.49 3.55 -7.65
CA ALA A 55 3.39 4.80 -6.89
C ALA A 55 2.87 4.56 -5.47
N VAL A 56 1.79 3.78 -5.32
CA VAL A 56 1.19 3.48 -4.01
C VAL A 56 2.11 2.59 -3.17
N LEU A 57 2.75 1.60 -3.80
CA LEU A 57 3.70 0.72 -3.11
C LEU A 57 4.91 1.51 -2.60
N THR A 58 5.51 2.35 -3.43
CA THR A 58 6.64 3.20 -3.04
C THR A 58 6.23 4.18 -1.93
N ALA A 59 5.08 4.83 -2.06
CA ALA A 59 4.57 5.74 -1.02
C ALA A 59 4.35 5.01 0.31
N GLY A 60 3.69 3.84 0.28
CA GLY A 60 3.44 3.04 1.47
C GLY A 60 4.71 2.52 2.14
N MET A 61 5.70 2.09 1.34
CA MET A 61 7.02 1.70 1.85
C MET A 61 7.77 2.89 2.48
N ASN A 62 7.63 4.09 1.92
CA ASN A 62 8.27 5.29 2.46
C ASN A 62 7.62 5.71 3.80
N VAL A 63 6.29 5.59 3.90
CA VAL A 63 5.55 5.80 5.16
C VAL A 63 5.99 4.78 6.22
N LEU A 64 6.08 3.49 5.87
CA LEU A 64 6.58 2.44 6.75
C LEU A 64 7.99 2.74 7.27
N GLN A 65 8.88 3.18 6.38
CA GLN A 65 10.22 3.57 6.74
C GLN A 65 10.27 4.83 7.63
N HIS A 66 9.37 5.79 7.43
CA HIS A 66 9.27 6.98 8.26
C HIS A 66 8.79 6.63 9.67
N VAL A 67 7.73 5.81 9.77
CA VAL A 67 7.19 5.33 11.05
C VAL A 67 8.24 4.53 11.81
N LYS A 68 8.96 3.60 11.15
CA LYS A 68 10.02 2.79 11.77
C LYS A 68 11.20 3.62 12.30
N ARG A 69 11.47 4.80 11.74
CA ARG A 69 12.54 5.70 12.21
C ARG A 69 12.08 6.64 13.33
N GLY A 70 10.77 6.85 13.47
CA GLY A 70 10.17 7.72 14.48
C GLY A 70 9.74 6.99 15.76
N SER A 71 9.75 5.65 15.77
CA SER A 71 9.56 4.79 16.95
C SER A 71 10.87 4.32 17.55
#